data_AF-A0A9D6CWD1-F1
#
_entry.id   AF-A0A9D6CWD1-F1
#
_cell.length_a   1.000
_cell.length_b   1.000
_cell.length_c   1.000
_cell.angle_alpha   90.00
_cell.angle_beta   90.00
_cell.angle_gamma   90.00
#
_symmetry.space_group_name_H-M   'P 1'
#
loop_
_entity.id
_entity.type
_entity.pdbx_description
1 polymer ?
#
loop_
_entity_poly.entity_id
_entity_poly.type
_entity_poly.pdbx_seq_one_letter_code
_entity_poly.pdbx_strand_id
1 'polypeptide(L)'
;MAATIDKAGRVVIPKAVREAAGFEPGMEIEIRLRDGVVEIEPKFAEPRLEYRNGLLVAVADDAGPVPPNEVDEVIEKIRSEGLGYSGLPDADRS
;
A
#
# COMPACT_ATOMS: atom_id res chain seq x y z
N MET A 1 -20.24 7.96 12.27
CA MET A 1 -20.62 8.91 11.19
C MET A 1 -21.59 8.18 10.28
N ALA A 2 -22.61 8.85 9.72
CA ALA A 2 -23.57 8.25 8.80
C ALA A 2 -23.59 9.03 7.48
N ALA A 3 -23.78 8.33 6.37
CA ALA A 3 -23.94 8.89 5.03
C ALA A 3 -25.22 8.33 4.40
N THR A 4 -25.85 9.11 3.52
CA THR A 4 -27.08 8.71 2.84
C THR A 4 -26.76 8.25 1.41
N ILE A 5 -27.49 7.24 0.94
CA ILE A 5 -27.47 6.85 -0.47
C ILE A 5 -28.25 7.89 -1.27
N ASP A 6 -27.64 8.45 -2.31
CA ASP A 6 -28.30 9.41 -3.18
C ASP A 6 -29.33 8.74 -4.12
N LYS A 7 -30.05 9.54 -4.90
CA LYS A 7 -31.07 9.03 -5.84
C LYS A 7 -30.49 8.11 -6.93
N ALA A 8 -29.18 8.17 -7.17
CA ALA A 8 -28.49 7.35 -8.17
C ALA A 8 -27.93 6.05 -7.56
N GLY A 9 -28.16 5.80 -6.25
CA GLY A 9 -27.67 4.60 -5.58
C GLY A 9 -26.21 4.70 -5.13
N ARG A 10 -25.64 5.91 -5.01
CA ARG A 10 -24.24 6.12 -4.62
C ARG A 10 -24.13 6.55 -3.16
N VAL A 11 -23.05 6.13 -2.50
CA VAL A 11 -22.64 6.65 -1.19
C VAL A 11 -21.50 7.62 -1.40
N VAL A 12 -21.62 8.81 -0.82
CA VAL A 12 -20.51 9.77 -0.77
C VAL A 12 -19.67 9.46 0.45
N ILE A 13 -18.40 9.10 0.26
CA ILE A 13 -17.44 8.92 1.35
C ILE A 13 -17.08 10.31 1.90
N PRO A 14 -17.37 10.60 3.19
CA PRO A 14 -17.04 11.89 3.80
C PRO A 14 -15.54 12.17 3.78
N LYS A 15 -15.15 13.45 3.67
CA LYS A 15 -13.75 13.88 3.53
C LYS A 15 -12.81 13.24 4.56
N ALA A 16 -13.18 13.27 5.84
CA ALA A 16 -12.35 12.71 6.92
C ALA A 16 -12.12 11.19 6.77
N VAL A 17 -13.11 10.45 6.25
CA VAL A 17 -12.99 9.01 6.00
C VAL A 17 -12.10 8.76 4.78
N ARG A 18 -12.26 9.56 3.70
CA ARG A 18 -11.39 9.45 2.52
C ARG A 18 -9.92 9.66 2.87
N GLU A 19 -9.62 10.72 3.62
CA GLU A 19 -8.25 11.06 4.01
C GLU A 19 -7.65 9.98 4.92
N ALA A 20 -8.40 9.49 5.91
CA ALA A 20 -7.93 8.45 6.81
C ALA A 20 -7.71 7.09 6.12
N ALA A 21 -8.52 6.77 5.11
CA ALA A 21 -8.42 5.52 4.36
C ALA A 21 -7.55 5.62 3.09
N GLY A 22 -6.93 6.78 2.82
CA GLY A 22 -6.03 6.96 1.68
C GLY A 22 -6.70 7.01 0.30
N PHE A 23 -8.00 7.34 0.23
CA PHE A 23 -8.70 7.44 -1.05
C PHE A 23 -8.38 8.76 -1.78
N GLU A 24 -7.91 8.64 -3.02
CA GLU A 24 -7.63 9.79 -3.90
C GLU A 24 -8.64 9.92 -5.05
N PRO A 25 -8.89 11.13 -5.58
CA PRO A 25 -9.73 11.30 -6.76
C PRO A 25 -9.20 10.55 -7.98
N GLY A 26 -10.05 9.77 -8.66
CA GLY A 26 -9.66 9.00 -9.86
C GLY A 26 -9.01 7.65 -9.56
N MET A 27 -8.81 7.31 -8.28
CA MET A 27 -8.31 6.03 -7.83
C MET A 27 -9.31 4.90 -8.09
N GLU A 28 -8.82 3.75 -8.55
CA GLU A 28 -9.61 2.52 -8.57
C GLU A 28 -9.81 2.00 -7.14
N ILE A 29 -11.00 1.49 -6.85
CA ILE A 29 -11.35 0.96 -5.54
C ILE A 29 -11.80 -0.48 -5.67
N GLU A 30 -11.49 -1.30 -4.67
CA GLU A 30 -12.02 -2.65 -4.55
C GLU A 30 -13.22 -2.65 -3.61
N ILE A 31 -14.28 -3.37 -3.98
CA ILE A 31 -15.52 -3.46 -3.22
C ILE A 31 -15.83 -4.93 -2.97
N ARG A 32 -16.00 -5.30 -1.71
CA ARG A 32 -16.34 -6.67 -1.30
C ARG A 32 -17.56 -6.67 -0.37
N LEU A 33 -18.35 -7.73 -0.41
CA LEU A 33 -19.46 -7.96 0.51
C LEU A 33 -19.11 -9.14 1.41
N ARG A 34 -18.97 -8.89 2.72
CA ARG A 34 -18.68 -9.91 3.73
C ARG A 34 -19.62 -9.73 4.92
N ASP A 35 -20.35 -10.78 5.30
CA ASP A 35 -21.25 -10.78 6.47
C ASP A 35 -22.26 -9.61 6.49
N GLY A 36 -22.74 -9.18 5.33
CA GLY A 36 -23.65 -8.05 5.18
C GLY A 36 -22.99 -6.67 5.29
N VAL A 37 -21.66 -6.62 5.42
CA VAL A 37 -20.84 -5.41 5.43
C VAL A 37 -20.23 -5.21 4.04
N VAL A 38 -20.36 -3.99 3.52
CA VAL A 38 -19.66 -3.56 2.31
C VAL A 38 -18.29 -3.03 2.72
N GLU A 39 -17.26 -3.78 2.36
CA GLU A 39 -15.86 -3.39 2.52
C GLU A 39 -15.42 -2.63 1.26
N ILE A 40 -14.81 -1.46 1.45
CA ILE A 40 -14.29 -0.62 0.37
C ILE A 40 -12.84 -0.32 0.70
N GLU A 41 -11.94 -0.69 -0.20
CA GLU A 41 -10.50 -0.52 -0.03
C GLU A 41 -9.91 0.18 -1.26
N PRO A 42 -8.86 1.02 -1.10
CA PRO A 42 -8.09 1.48 -2.24
C PRO A 42 -7.51 0.29 -3.00
N LYS A 43 -7.52 0.33 -4.33
CA LYS A 43 -6.82 -0.68 -5.12
C LYS A 43 -5.37 -0.24 -5.29
N PHE A 44 -4.48 -0.99 -4.65
CA PHE A 44 -3.04 -0.75 -4.75
C PHE A 44 -2.45 -1.50 -5.95
N ALA A 45 -1.44 -0.90 -6.59
CA ALA A 45 -0.67 -1.61 -7.59
C ALA A 45 0.23 -2.61 -6.88
N GLU A 46 0.13 -3.90 -7.23
CA GLU A 46 1.02 -4.93 -6.69
C GLU A 46 2.47 -4.54 -6.98
N PRO A 47 3.30 -4.27 -5.95
CA PRO A 47 4.67 -3.88 -6.16
C PRO A 47 5.48 -5.09 -6.64
N ARG A 48 6.33 -4.89 -7.63
CA ARG A 48 7.34 -5.88 -8.05
C ARG A 48 8.57 -5.72 -7.17
N LEU A 49 9.13 -6.83 -6.72
CA LEU A 49 10.39 -6.81 -6.00
C LEU A 49 11.56 -6.85 -7.00
N GLU A 50 12.46 -5.87 -6.91
CA GLU A 50 13.65 -5.76 -7.74
C GLU A 50 14.92 -5.65 -6.90
N TYR A 51 16.00 -6.32 -7.31
CA TYR A 51 17.32 -6.11 -6.74
C TYR A 51 18.01 -4.91 -7.38
N ARG A 52 18.29 -3.86 -6.59
CA ARG A 52 19.01 -2.66 -7.03
C ARG A 52 20.15 -2.36 -6.06
N ASN A 53 21.38 -2.27 -6.55
CA ASN A 53 22.58 -1.94 -5.76
C ASN A 53 22.76 -2.82 -4.49
N GLY A 54 22.45 -4.12 -4.60
CA GLY A 54 22.55 -5.06 -3.47
C GLY A 54 21.40 -5.00 -2.46
N LEU A 55 20.36 -4.20 -2.73
CA LEU A 55 19.14 -4.09 -1.91
C LEU A 55 17.94 -4.66 -2.65
N LEU A 56 17.08 -5.39 -1.95
CA LEU A 56 15.75 -5.79 -2.44
C LEU A 56 14.79 -4.61 -2.24
N VAL A 57 14.23 -4.09 -3.32
CA VAL A 57 13.38 -2.89 -3.34
C VAL A 57 12.01 -3.25 -3.91
N ALA A 58 10.95 -2.82 -3.23
CA ALA A 58 9.59 -2.85 -3.79
C ALA A 58 9.40 -1.67 -4.77
N VAL A 59 9.09 -1.99 -6.01
CA VAL A 59 8.88 -1.04 -7.11
C VAL A 59 7.45 -1.21 -7.61
N ALA A 60 6.62 -0.19 -7.42
CA ALA A 60 5.31 -0.11 -8.07
C ALA A 60 5.46 0.64 -9.41
N ASP A 61 4.91 0.09 -10.49
CA ASP A 61 4.92 0.73 -11.82
C ASP A 61 4.07 2.00 -11.86
N ASP A 62 3.05 2.07 -10.99
CA ASP A 62 2.15 3.19 -10.82
C ASP A 62 2.37 3.75 -9.42
N ALA A 63 2.60 5.06 -9.30
CA ALA A 63 2.91 5.75 -8.04
C ALA A 63 1.69 5.90 -7.12
N GLY A 64 0.74 4.96 -7.20
CA GLY A 64 -0.33 4.84 -6.23
C GLY A 64 0.25 4.64 -4.83
N PRO A 65 -0.42 5.13 -3.78
CA PRO A 65 0.08 5.04 -2.41
C PRO A 65 0.38 3.57 -2.08
N VAL A 66 1.59 3.24 -1.65
CA VAL A 66 1.89 1.89 -1.13
C VAL A 66 1.26 1.80 0.26
N PRO A 67 0.40 0.81 0.53
CA PRO A 67 -0.24 0.72 1.83
C PRO A 67 0.79 0.28 2.89
N PRO A 68 0.73 0.83 4.12
CA PRO A 68 1.73 0.57 5.15
C PRO A 68 1.88 -0.90 5.53
N ASN A 69 0.81 -1.69 5.44
CA ASN A 69 0.80 -3.11 5.79
C ASN A 69 1.60 -3.98 4.81
N GLU A 70 1.65 -3.63 3.52
CA GLU A 70 2.48 -4.35 2.54
C GLU A 70 3.98 -4.06 2.75
N VAL A 71 4.32 -2.87 3.26
CA VAL A 71 5.71 -2.53 3.62
C VAL A 71 6.22 -3.42 4.75
N ASP A 72 5.39 -3.67 5.77
CA ASP A 72 5.75 -4.52 6.90
C ASP A 72 6.01 -5.97 6.46
N GLU A 73 5.19 -6.54 5.58
CA GLU A 73 5.40 -7.88 5.02
C GLU A 73 6.68 -7.98 4.17
N VAL A 74 6.97 -6.96 3.37
CA VAL A 74 8.22 -6.89 2.59
C VAL A 74 9.44 -6.80 3.51
N ILE A 75 9.36 -5.98 4.57
CA ILE A 75 10.41 -5.88 5.59
C ILE A 75 10.64 -7.23 6.29
N GLU A 76 9.57 -7.93 6.67
CA GLU A 76 9.68 -9.25 7.28
C GLU A 76 10.32 -10.26 6.32
N LYS A 77 9.95 -10.23 5.04
CA LYS A 77 10.55 -11.09 4.03
C LYS A 77 12.05 -10.84 3.89
N ILE A 78 12.49 -9.58 3.76
CA ILE A 78 13.91 -9.20 3.71
C ILE A 78 14.67 -9.67 4.97
N ARG A 79 14.05 -9.52 6.14
CA ARG A 79 14.64 -9.95 7.43
C ARG A 79 14.75 -11.48 7.52
N SER A 80 13.75 -12.21 7.02
CA SER A 80 13.72 -13.68 7.04
C SER A 80 14.69 -14.32 6.05
N GLU A 81 14.96 -13.66 4.92
CA GLU A 81 15.90 -14.11 3.89
C GLU A 81 17.38 -13.82 4.27
N GLY A 82 17.64 -13.24 5.45
CA GLY A 82 18.99 -13.07 5.95
C GLY A 82 19.84 -12.07 5.17
N LEU A 83 19.21 -11.15 4.43
CA LEU A 83 19.87 -9.98 3.83
C LEU A 83 20.15 -8.91 4.90
N GLY A 84 20.60 -9.35 6.07
CA GLY A 84 21.13 -8.48 7.11
C GLY A 84 22.58 -8.19 6.77
N TYR A 85 22.85 -6.96 6.30
CA TYR A 85 24.01 -6.14 6.66
C TYR A 85 25.35 -6.88 6.92
N SER A 86 25.68 -7.90 6.12
CA SER A 86 26.89 -8.69 6.24
C SER A 86 27.79 -8.35 5.05
N GLY A 87 28.53 -7.26 5.16
CA GLY A 87 29.59 -6.92 4.21
C GLY A 87 29.51 -5.53 3.59
N LEU A 88 29.46 -4.47 4.40
CA LEU A 88 30.10 -3.23 3.99
C LEU A 88 31.61 -3.42 4.17
N PRO A 89 32.45 -3.33 3.13
CA PRO A 89 33.83 -2.96 3.36
C PRO A 89 33.83 -1.54 3.93
N ASP A 90 34.57 -1.35 5.03
CA ASP A 90 34.90 -0.04 5.57
C ASP A 90 35.28 0.89 4.41
N ALA A 91 34.45 1.89 4.14
CA ALA A 91 34.83 3.02 3.32
C ALA A 91 35.74 3.91 4.16
N ASP A 92 36.96 3.42 4.42
CA ASP A 92 38.07 4.25 4.88
C ASP A 92 38.57 5.10 3.71
N ARG A 93 38.63 6.40 3.96
CA ARG A 93 39.54 7.39 3.37
C ARG A 93 39.80 7.32 1.86
N SER A 94 39.37 8.36 1.14
CA SER A 94 40.23 9.48 0.67
C SER A 94 39.41 10.48 -0.13
#